data_AF-A0AB32UYG5-F1
#
_entry.id   AF-A0AB32UYG5-F1
#
_cell.length_a   1.000
_cell.length_b   1.000
_cell.length_c   1.000
_cell.angle_alpha   90.00
_cell.angle_beta   90.00
_cell.angle_gamma   90.00
#
_symmetry.space_group_name_H-M   'P 1'
#
loop_
_entity.id
_entity.type
_entity.pdbx_description
1 polymer ?
#
loop_
_entity_poly.entity_id
_entity_poly.type
_entity_poly.pdbx_seq_one_letter_code
_entity_poly.pdbx_strand_id
1 'polypeptide(L)'
;MVSLNMERKWVFPLVISSLICMFLLVTSFNMGLVSSVYRINSLFSIFPAHISMNQRKPGYAESKINQGALPPPPGPTIPRFAYLVSGSKGDLEKLWRTLHALYHPRNQYVVHLDLEAPADERLALASRIKNHTIFSKVGNVYMITKANMVTYRGPTMVANTLHACAILLKRSKDWDWFINLSASDYPLVTQDDLLYAFSALNRNLNFIEHTSQLGWKADKRAMPLIIDPGLYMSTKSDVFLATPRRTLPTAFKLFTGSAWTVLSHSFVEFCVWGWDNLPRTLLMYYTNFVSSPEDKMIRSNAAFARKFKQDDPVLDTIDKDLLGRASRSFTPGAWCSGKPKCSEVGDFNKIKPGPGAQRLRQLIAALAIKANLGQDQCK
;
A
#
# COMPACT_ATOMS: atom_id res chain seq x y z
N MET A 1 65.94 -14.30 -21.64
CA MET A 1 64.79 -14.73 -22.46
C MET A 1 64.33 -16.07 -21.91
N VAL A 2 63.40 -16.08 -20.94
CA VAL A 2 62.95 -17.33 -20.28
C VAL A 2 61.70 -17.80 -21.02
N SER A 3 61.84 -18.94 -21.71
CA SER A 3 60.75 -19.61 -22.42
C SER A 3 59.89 -20.36 -21.41
N LEU A 4 58.64 -19.91 -21.21
CA LEU A 4 57.64 -20.61 -20.39
C LEU A 4 57.06 -21.76 -21.21
N ASN A 5 57.63 -22.95 -21.03
CA ASN A 5 57.14 -24.18 -21.63
C ASN A 5 55.91 -24.67 -20.82
N MET A 6 54.72 -24.16 -21.18
CA MET A 6 53.48 -24.54 -20.52
C MET A 6 53.01 -25.91 -21.03
N GLU A 7 52.93 -26.91 -20.15
CA GLU A 7 52.51 -28.26 -20.51
C GLU A 7 51.12 -28.25 -21.18
N ARG A 8 51.03 -28.92 -22.33
CA ARG A 8 49.86 -28.96 -23.23
C ARG A 8 48.54 -29.37 -22.56
N LYS A 9 48.59 -30.00 -21.37
CA LYS A 9 47.44 -30.42 -20.56
C LYS A 9 46.72 -29.25 -19.87
N TRP A 10 47.42 -28.14 -19.60
CA TRP A 10 46.85 -26.98 -18.90
C TRP A 10 46.37 -25.88 -19.83
N VAL A 11 46.70 -25.95 -21.12
CA VAL A 11 46.26 -24.97 -22.13
C VAL A 11 44.74 -24.99 -22.29
N PHE A 12 44.13 -26.18 -22.34
CA PHE A 12 42.70 -26.32 -22.59
C PHE A 12 41.81 -25.77 -21.45
N PRO A 13 42.09 -26.08 -20.16
CA PRO A 13 41.37 -25.48 -19.03
C PRO A 13 41.54 -23.96 -18.94
N LEU A 14 42.74 -23.44 -19.24
CA LEU A 14 43.02 -22.01 -19.22
C LEU A 14 42.24 -21.25 -20.30
N VAL A 15 42.16 -21.79 -21.51
CA VAL A 15 41.39 -21.19 -22.60
C VAL A 15 39.90 -21.18 -22.27
N ILE A 16 39.35 -22.27 -21.71
CA ILE A 16 37.95 -22.34 -21.30
C ILE A 16 37.67 -21.34 -20.16
N SER A 17 38.53 -21.29 -19.15
CA SER A 17 38.40 -20.34 -18.03
C SER A 17 38.46 -18.88 -18.52
N SER A 18 39.36 -18.58 -19.48
CA SER A 18 39.46 -17.27 -20.10
C SER A 18 38.21 -16.91 -20.91
N LEU A 19 37.63 -17.86 -21.65
CA LEU A 19 36.40 -17.62 -22.41
C LEU A 19 35.19 -17.38 -21.50
N ILE A 20 35.08 -18.13 -20.40
CA ILE A 20 34.03 -17.92 -19.39
C ILE A 20 34.21 -16.55 -18.71
N CYS A 21 35.44 -16.16 -18.34
CA CYS A 21 35.71 -14.85 -17.77
C CYS A 21 35.35 -13.72 -18.75
N MET A 22 35.70 -13.85 -20.03
CA MET A 22 35.35 -12.86 -21.05
C MET A 22 33.84 -12.76 -21.26
N PHE A 23 33.12 -13.89 -21.25
CA PHE A 23 31.65 -13.90 -21.35
C PHE A 23 30.99 -13.23 -20.14
N LEU A 24 31.48 -13.49 -18.92
CA LEU A 24 31.00 -12.83 -17.70
C LEU A 24 31.33 -11.33 -17.68
N LEU A 25 32.50 -10.93 -18.17
CA LEU A 25 32.87 -9.53 -18.33
C LEU A 25 31.93 -8.81 -19.32
N VAL A 26 31.72 -9.36 -20.51
CA VAL A 26 30.85 -8.75 -21.54
C VAL A 26 29.40 -8.65 -21.06
N THR A 27 28.89 -9.66 -20.34
CA THR A 27 27.54 -9.59 -19.76
C THR A 27 27.43 -8.60 -18.61
N SER A 28 28.49 -8.41 -17.82
CA SER A 28 28.52 -7.39 -16.75
C SER A 28 28.50 -5.96 -17.30
N PHE A 29 29.17 -5.69 -18.44
CA PHE A 29 29.12 -4.38 -19.09
C PHE A 29 27.77 -4.10 -19.77
N ASN A 30 27.10 -5.12 -20.33
CA ASN A 30 25.76 -4.97 -20.92
C ASN A 30 24.67 -4.69 -19.87
N MET A 31 24.84 -5.14 -18.62
CA MET A 31 23.92 -4.81 -17.52
C MET A 31 24.23 -3.46 -16.84
N GLY A 32 25.46 -2.94 -17.00
CA GLY A 32 25.91 -1.67 -16.42
C GLY A 32 25.69 -0.44 -17.33
N LEU A 33 25.69 -0.59 -18.66
CA LEU A 33 25.61 0.55 -19.58
C LEU A 33 24.23 1.20 -19.70
N VAL A 34 23.14 0.51 -19.34
CA VAL A 34 21.79 1.11 -19.34
C VAL A 34 21.53 1.95 -18.08
N SER A 35 22.33 1.78 -17.02
CA SER A 35 22.20 2.49 -15.75
C SER A 35 23.23 3.62 -15.56
N SER A 36 24.40 3.52 -16.19
CA SER A 36 25.55 4.37 -15.86
C SER A 36 25.65 5.71 -16.60
N VAL A 37 24.83 5.98 -17.64
CA VAL A 37 24.99 7.23 -18.43
C VAL A 37 24.32 8.46 -17.78
N TYR A 38 23.57 8.31 -16.69
CA TYR A 38 22.89 9.44 -16.01
C TYR A 38 23.52 9.92 -14.69
N ARG A 39 24.70 9.40 -14.28
CA ARG A 39 25.23 9.62 -12.91
C ARG A 39 26.75 9.81 -12.83
N ILE A 40 27.38 10.54 -13.75
CA ILE A 40 28.79 10.95 -13.57
C ILE A 40 28.83 12.48 -13.46
N ASN A 41 28.68 12.97 -12.23
CA ASN A 41 29.19 14.28 -11.78
C ASN A 41 29.14 14.37 -10.24
N SER A 42 29.85 13.47 -9.56
CA SER A 42 30.08 13.59 -8.11
C SER A 42 31.36 12.87 -7.66
N LEU A 43 32.43 12.97 -8.46
CA LEU A 43 33.72 12.32 -8.21
C LEU A 43 34.83 13.29 -7.77
N PHE A 44 34.46 14.45 -7.23
CA PHE A 44 35.37 15.33 -6.50
C PHE A 44 34.70 15.59 -5.14
N SER A 45 35.17 15.06 -4.01
CA SER A 45 36.37 15.55 -3.31
C SER A 45 36.74 14.58 -2.18
N ILE A 46 38.03 14.32 -2.03
CA ILE A 46 38.63 13.40 -1.07
C ILE A 46 39.57 14.19 -0.12
N PHE A 47 39.34 14.04 1.21
CA PHE A 47 40.20 14.29 2.41
C PHE A 47 40.57 15.72 2.90
N PRO A 48 40.99 15.93 4.19
CA PRO A 48 40.96 15.06 5.39
C PRO A 48 40.37 15.71 6.68
N ALA A 49 40.31 14.90 7.74
CA ALA A 49 39.80 15.17 9.08
C ALA A 49 40.59 16.22 9.89
N HIS A 50 39.85 16.97 10.73
CA HIS A 50 40.34 17.43 12.02
C HIS A 50 39.27 17.20 13.09
N ILE A 51 39.62 16.37 14.08
CA ILE A 51 38.82 16.08 15.27
C ILE A 51 38.97 17.28 16.21
N SER A 52 37.85 17.87 16.61
CA SER A 52 37.74 18.65 17.84
C SER A 52 36.42 18.27 18.51
N MET A 53 36.52 17.41 19.52
CA MET A 53 35.43 17.15 20.45
C MET A 53 35.21 18.40 21.29
N ASN A 54 34.05 19.05 21.14
CA ASN A 54 33.30 19.55 22.28
C ASN A 54 31.87 19.97 21.87
N GLN A 55 30.91 19.39 22.61
CA GLN A 55 29.50 19.78 22.76
C GLN A 55 28.63 19.86 21.49
N ARG A 56 27.72 18.89 21.29
CA ARG A 56 26.59 19.00 20.34
C ARG A 56 25.24 18.78 21.03
N LYS A 57 24.44 19.85 21.06
CA LYS A 57 22.97 19.79 21.09
C LYS A 57 22.49 19.11 19.79
N PRO A 58 21.41 18.31 19.80
CA PRO A 58 20.85 17.76 18.56
C PRO A 58 20.14 18.87 17.78
N GLY A 59 20.83 19.43 16.80
CA GLY A 59 20.23 20.32 15.80
C GLY A 59 19.48 19.49 14.76
N TYR A 60 18.15 19.60 14.75
CA TYR A 60 17.31 19.14 13.66
C TYR A 60 17.75 19.83 12.36
N ALA A 61 17.94 19.05 11.30
CA ALA A 61 18.26 19.54 9.96
C ALA A 61 16.98 20.06 9.26
N GLU A 62 16.35 21.07 9.83
CA GLU A 62 15.36 21.90 9.15
C GLU A 62 15.89 23.33 9.09
N SER A 63 16.79 23.61 8.16
CA SER A 63 16.97 24.99 7.71
C SER A 63 17.46 25.02 6.28
N LYS A 64 16.73 25.79 5.46
CA LYS A 64 16.90 26.09 4.03
C LYS A 64 16.12 25.20 3.04
N ILE A 65 14.80 25.28 3.13
CA ILE A 65 13.95 25.41 1.94
C ILE A 65 13.37 26.83 1.99
N ASN A 66 13.68 27.65 0.99
CA ASN A 66 13.10 28.99 0.84
C ASN A 66 11.58 28.85 0.66
N GLN A 67 10.80 29.12 1.70
CA GLN A 67 9.36 29.29 1.60
C GLN A 67 9.08 30.69 1.02
N GLY A 68 8.84 30.77 -0.29
CA GLY A 68 8.09 31.89 -0.86
C GLY A 68 6.68 31.88 -0.25
N ALA A 69 6.15 33.05 0.10
CA ALA A 69 4.85 33.19 0.74
C ALA A 69 3.77 32.39 -0.02
N LEU A 70 3.19 31.40 0.65
CA LEU A 70 2.10 30.59 0.10
C LEU A 70 0.87 31.50 -0.10
N PRO A 71 0.20 31.44 -1.27
CA PRO A 71 -1.09 32.10 -1.43
C PRO A 71 -2.11 31.53 -0.42
N PRO A 72 -3.11 32.32 0.00
CA PRO A 72 -4.10 31.88 0.97
C PRO A 72 -4.79 30.59 0.49
N PRO A 73 -5.13 29.66 1.40
CA PRO A 73 -5.64 28.36 1.01
C PRO A 73 -6.95 28.53 0.25
N PRO A 74 -7.10 27.93 -0.95
CA PRO A 74 -8.41 27.81 -1.58
C PRO A 74 -9.34 27.07 -0.59
N GLY A 75 -10.63 27.43 -0.58
CA GLY A 75 -11.63 26.82 0.30
C GLY A 75 -11.59 25.27 0.28
N PRO A 76 -12.23 24.58 1.25
CA PRO A 76 -11.98 23.17 1.51
C PRO A 76 -12.08 22.34 0.22
N THR A 77 -10.92 21.91 -0.28
CA THR A 77 -10.81 21.16 -1.51
C THR A 77 -11.39 19.77 -1.28
N ILE A 78 -12.21 19.28 -2.21
CA ILE A 78 -12.76 17.93 -2.12
C ILE A 78 -11.59 16.94 -2.05
N PRO A 79 -11.54 16.03 -1.07
CA PRO A 79 -10.39 15.18 -0.89
C PRO A 79 -10.26 14.16 -2.02
N ARG A 80 -9.17 13.42 -2.00
CA ARG A 80 -8.87 12.34 -2.92
C ARG A 80 -8.41 11.12 -2.17
N PHE A 81 -8.97 9.97 -2.52
CA PHE A 81 -8.58 8.71 -1.91
C PHE A 81 -7.73 7.89 -2.87
N ALA A 82 -6.75 7.20 -2.32
CA ALA A 82 -6.02 6.13 -2.97
C ALA A 82 -6.42 4.79 -2.35
N TYR A 83 -6.75 3.80 -3.17
CA TYR A 83 -7.19 2.49 -2.71
C TYR A 83 -6.19 1.41 -3.11
N LEU A 84 -5.93 0.47 -2.20
CA LEU A 84 -5.55 -0.88 -2.57
C LEU A 84 -6.81 -1.75 -2.49
N VAL A 85 -7.16 -2.45 -3.56
CA VAL A 85 -8.18 -3.50 -3.57
C VAL A 85 -7.52 -4.82 -3.95
N SER A 86 -7.34 -5.71 -2.98
CA SER A 86 -6.62 -6.98 -3.16
C SER A 86 -7.51 -8.21 -3.04
N GLY A 87 -7.25 -9.24 -3.82
CA GLY A 87 -7.92 -10.54 -3.74
C GLY A 87 -6.94 -11.71 -3.92
N SER A 88 -7.45 -12.92 -3.74
CA SER A 88 -6.75 -14.19 -3.95
C SER A 88 -7.45 -15.02 -5.04
N LYS A 89 -7.09 -16.30 -5.14
CA LYS A 89 -7.75 -17.31 -5.97
C LYS A 89 -9.28 -17.28 -5.85
N GLY A 90 -9.96 -17.15 -6.98
CA GLY A 90 -11.42 -17.15 -7.07
C GLY A 90 -12.06 -15.81 -6.70
N ASP A 91 -11.29 -14.76 -6.43
CA ASP A 91 -11.82 -13.47 -6.03
C ASP A 91 -12.08 -12.52 -7.20
N LEU A 92 -11.78 -12.88 -8.45
CA LEU A 92 -11.90 -11.97 -9.60
C LEU A 92 -13.24 -11.23 -9.66
N GLU A 93 -14.37 -11.95 -9.60
CA GLU A 93 -15.69 -11.32 -9.73
C GLU A 93 -16.05 -10.47 -8.50
N LYS A 94 -15.66 -10.90 -7.29
CA LYS A 94 -15.84 -10.11 -6.06
C LYS A 94 -15.04 -8.82 -6.10
N LEU A 95 -13.76 -8.93 -6.49
CA LEU A 95 -12.86 -7.81 -6.64
C LEU A 95 -13.41 -6.84 -7.69
N TRP A 96 -13.87 -7.36 -8.83
CA TRP A 96 -14.46 -6.55 -9.88
C TRP A 96 -15.69 -5.78 -9.41
N ARG A 97 -16.62 -6.48 -8.73
CA ARG A 97 -17.84 -5.88 -8.16
C ARG A 97 -17.51 -4.78 -7.15
N THR A 98 -16.55 -5.05 -6.26
CA THR A 98 -16.08 -4.13 -5.23
C THR A 98 -15.42 -2.89 -5.84
N LEU A 99 -14.55 -3.08 -6.84
CA LEU A 99 -13.93 -1.98 -7.58
C LEU A 99 -14.97 -1.05 -8.21
N HIS A 100 -16.04 -1.60 -8.79
CA HIS A 100 -17.13 -0.80 -9.37
C HIS A 100 -17.96 -0.08 -8.29
N ALA A 101 -18.10 -0.68 -7.11
CA ALA A 101 -18.76 -0.06 -5.96
C ALA A 101 -17.99 1.16 -5.45
N LEU A 102 -16.66 1.07 -5.48
CA LEU A 102 -15.74 2.06 -4.95
C LEU A 102 -15.34 3.14 -5.95
N TYR A 103 -15.62 2.95 -7.24
CA TYR A 103 -15.04 3.79 -8.28
C TYR A 103 -15.56 5.24 -8.24
N HIS A 104 -14.63 6.18 -8.31
CA HIS A 104 -14.85 7.59 -8.54
C HIS A 104 -13.67 8.13 -9.36
N PRO A 105 -13.89 8.89 -10.44
CA PRO A 105 -12.83 9.37 -11.35
C PRO A 105 -11.76 10.25 -10.66
N ARG A 106 -12.09 10.85 -9.51
CA ARG A 106 -11.17 11.67 -8.71
C ARG A 106 -10.14 10.87 -7.90
N ASN A 107 -10.43 9.60 -7.62
CA ASN A 107 -9.62 8.76 -6.75
C ASN A 107 -8.57 7.96 -7.55
N GLN A 108 -7.64 7.33 -6.86
CA GLN A 108 -6.61 6.45 -7.44
C GLN A 108 -6.81 5.02 -6.95
N TYR A 109 -6.58 4.03 -7.81
CA TYR A 109 -6.81 2.62 -7.49
C TYR A 109 -5.61 1.77 -7.90
N VAL A 110 -5.08 1.01 -6.95
CA VAL A 110 -4.20 -0.12 -7.20
C VAL A 110 -4.96 -1.41 -6.92
N VAL A 111 -4.96 -2.31 -7.89
CA VAL A 111 -5.68 -3.57 -7.86
C VAL A 111 -4.68 -4.72 -7.89
N HIS A 112 -4.91 -5.75 -7.07
CA HIS A 112 -3.99 -6.88 -6.98
C HIS A 112 -4.75 -8.19 -6.80
N LEU A 113 -4.40 -9.20 -7.59
CA LEU A 113 -4.70 -10.61 -7.30
C LEU A 113 -3.37 -11.28 -6.95
N ASP A 114 -3.33 -11.96 -5.81
CA ASP A 114 -2.10 -12.60 -5.32
C ASP A 114 -1.62 -13.77 -6.20
N LEU A 115 -0.43 -14.27 -5.90
CA LEU A 115 0.18 -15.35 -6.68
C LEU A 115 -0.52 -16.70 -6.52
N GLU A 116 -1.41 -16.87 -5.54
CA GLU A 116 -2.27 -18.05 -5.43
C GLU A 116 -3.34 -18.07 -6.52
N ALA A 117 -3.76 -16.88 -6.98
CA ALA A 117 -4.68 -16.76 -8.10
C ALA A 117 -4.04 -17.29 -9.40
N PRO A 118 -4.73 -18.20 -10.12
CA PRO A 118 -4.30 -18.70 -11.41
C PRO A 118 -3.91 -17.59 -12.40
N ALA A 119 -2.95 -17.89 -13.28
CA ALA A 119 -2.42 -16.91 -14.21
C ALA A 119 -3.48 -16.39 -15.19
N ASP A 120 -4.38 -17.25 -15.65
CA ASP A 120 -5.55 -16.92 -16.47
C ASP A 120 -6.50 -15.97 -15.73
N GLU A 121 -6.79 -16.19 -14.45
CA GLU A 121 -7.61 -15.29 -13.63
C GLU A 121 -6.97 -13.89 -13.55
N ARG A 122 -5.65 -13.82 -13.28
CA ARG A 122 -4.91 -12.56 -13.22
C ARG A 122 -4.84 -11.85 -14.57
N LEU A 123 -4.62 -12.59 -15.65
CA LEU A 123 -4.57 -12.03 -17.01
C LEU A 123 -5.96 -11.54 -17.45
N ALA A 124 -7.02 -12.26 -17.09
CA ALA A 124 -8.39 -11.86 -17.35
C ALA A 124 -8.71 -10.52 -16.67
N LEU A 125 -8.37 -10.36 -15.39
CA LEU A 125 -8.55 -9.08 -14.68
C LEU A 125 -7.74 -7.95 -15.32
N ALA A 126 -6.47 -8.20 -15.69
CA ALA A 126 -5.61 -7.20 -16.32
C ALA A 126 -6.19 -6.73 -17.67
N SER A 127 -6.64 -7.68 -18.49
CA SER A 127 -7.31 -7.40 -19.77
C SER A 127 -8.61 -6.63 -19.56
N ARG A 128 -9.42 -7.04 -18.59
CA ARG A 128 -10.70 -6.40 -18.26
C ARG A 128 -10.51 -4.94 -17.83
N ILE A 129 -9.51 -4.65 -16.99
CA ILE A 129 -9.18 -3.27 -16.59
C ILE A 129 -8.67 -2.45 -17.78
N LYS A 130 -7.74 -3.00 -18.57
CA LYS A 130 -7.15 -2.31 -19.73
C LYS A 130 -8.20 -1.94 -20.78
N ASN A 131 -9.17 -2.83 -21.02
CA ASN A 131 -10.19 -2.66 -22.05
C ASN A 131 -11.44 -1.93 -21.54
N HIS A 132 -11.55 -1.64 -20.24
CA HIS A 132 -12.70 -0.94 -19.69
C HIS A 132 -12.69 0.54 -20.11
N THR A 133 -13.73 0.98 -20.81
CA THR A 133 -13.82 2.32 -21.43
C THR A 133 -13.55 3.48 -20.46
N ILE A 134 -14.15 3.45 -19.27
CA ILE A 134 -13.96 4.50 -18.26
C ILE A 134 -12.56 4.44 -17.64
N PHE A 135 -12.05 3.25 -17.31
CA PHE A 135 -10.74 3.11 -16.66
C PHE A 135 -9.61 3.48 -17.61
N SER A 136 -9.73 3.13 -18.89
CA SER A 136 -8.76 3.51 -19.93
C SER A 136 -8.79 5.01 -20.22
N LYS A 137 -9.99 5.62 -20.27
CA LYS A 137 -10.15 7.07 -20.48
C LYS A 137 -9.62 7.90 -19.32
N VAL A 138 -9.90 7.52 -18.08
CA VAL A 138 -9.49 8.29 -16.88
C VAL A 138 -8.06 7.95 -16.45
N GLY A 139 -7.62 6.72 -16.64
CA GLY A 139 -6.24 6.29 -16.34
C GLY A 139 -5.91 6.15 -14.85
N ASN A 140 -6.92 6.10 -13.97
CA ASN A 140 -6.76 6.10 -12.52
C ASN A 140 -6.86 4.71 -11.84
N VAL A 141 -6.89 3.64 -12.63
CA VAL A 141 -6.88 2.24 -12.14
C VAL A 141 -5.65 1.51 -12.67
N TYR A 142 -4.84 0.97 -11.77
CA TYR A 142 -3.63 0.23 -12.10
C TYR A 142 -3.65 -1.15 -11.47
N MET A 143 -3.36 -2.19 -12.27
CA MET A 143 -3.22 -3.55 -11.75
C MET A 143 -1.75 -3.91 -11.54
N ILE A 144 -1.43 -4.48 -10.38
CA ILE A 144 -0.14 -5.14 -10.13
C ILE A 144 -0.08 -6.44 -10.95
N THR A 145 0.67 -6.44 -12.04
CA THR A 145 0.78 -7.60 -12.95
C THR A 145 1.79 -8.65 -12.46
N LYS A 146 2.88 -8.20 -11.83
CA LYS A 146 3.81 -9.08 -11.12
C LYS A 146 3.24 -9.37 -9.73
N ALA A 147 2.40 -10.39 -9.66
CA ALA A 147 1.68 -10.74 -8.44
C ALA A 147 2.63 -11.11 -7.30
N ASN A 148 2.39 -10.53 -6.13
CA ASN A 148 3.04 -10.92 -4.88
C ASN A 148 2.35 -12.16 -4.31
N MET A 149 3.11 -13.06 -3.68
CA MET A 149 2.54 -14.09 -2.80
C MET A 149 2.10 -13.43 -1.49
N VAL A 150 0.90 -13.76 -1.00
CA VAL A 150 0.33 -13.14 0.20
C VAL A 150 -0.16 -14.20 1.18
N THR A 151 0.51 -14.29 2.32
CA THR A 151 0.14 -15.13 3.47
C THR A 151 -0.57 -14.25 4.50
N TYR A 152 -1.85 -14.52 4.76
CA TYR A 152 -2.67 -13.69 5.66
C TYR A 152 -2.08 -13.56 7.08
N ARG A 153 -1.42 -14.62 7.57
CA ARG A 153 -0.79 -14.65 8.90
C ARG A 153 0.65 -14.11 8.93
N GLY A 154 1.21 -13.81 7.76
CA GLY A 154 2.60 -13.46 7.59
C GLY A 154 2.84 -11.98 7.22
N PRO A 155 4.11 -11.55 7.19
CA PRO A 155 4.53 -10.21 6.78
C PRO A 155 4.24 -9.90 5.31
N THR A 156 4.03 -10.90 4.45
CA THR A 156 3.78 -10.69 3.01
C THR A 156 2.52 -9.85 2.75
N MET A 157 1.53 -9.87 3.65
CA MET A 157 0.38 -8.95 3.58
C MET A 157 0.83 -7.48 3.68
N VAL A 158 1.65 -7.15 4.68
CA VAL A 158 2.18 -5.79 4.88
C VAL A 158 3.10 -5.40 3.73
N ALA A 159 3.94 -6.32 3.25
CA ALA A 159 4.79 -6.10 2.10
C ALA A 159 3.97 -5.77 0.84
N ASN A 160 2.85 -6.46 0.62
CA ASN A 160 1.94 -6.18 -0.49
C ASN A 160 1.29 -4.79 -0.36
N THR A 161 0.85 -4.40 0.84
CA THR A 161 0.33 -3.06 1.10
C THR A 161 1.36 -1.98 0.81
N LEU A 162 2.60 -2.13 1.31
CA LEU A 162 3.69 -1.20 1.06
C LEU A 162 4.07 -1.12 -0.43
N HIS A 163 4.03 -2.24 -1.15
CA HIS A 163 4.25 -2.28 -2.60
C HIS A 163 3.16 -1.47 -3.33
N ALA A 164 1.89 -1.62 -2.96
CA ALA A 164 0.80 -0.81 -3.53
C ALA A 164 0.96 0.68 -3.22
N CYS A 165 1.30 1.04 -1.98
CA CYS A 165 1.62 2.41 -1.59
C CYS A 165 2.76 3.01 -2.43
N ALA A 166 3.84 2.25 -2.63
CA ALA A 166 4.97 2.68 -3.45
C ALA A 166 4.58 2.93 -4.92
N ILE A 167 3.70 2.08 -5.47
CA ILE A 167 3.13 2.28 -6.81
C ILE A 167 2.30 3.56 -6.86
N LEU A 168 1.42 3.77 -5.87
CA LEU A 168 0.58 4.97 -5.78
C LEU A 168 1.44 6.24 -5.75
N LEU A 169 2.40 6.33 -4.84
CA LEU A 169 3.32 7.47 -4.72
C LEU A 169 4.13 7.74 -6.00
N LYS A 170 4.51 6.68 -6.72
CA LYS A 170 5.23 6.81 -8.00
C LYS A 170 4.33 7.30 -9.14
N ARG A 171 3.06 6.88 -9.16
CA ARG A 171 2.11 7.17 -10.25
C ARG A 171 1.38 8.49 -10.08
N SER A 172 1.03 8.85 -8.84
CA SER A 172 0.32 10.08 -8.53
C SER A 172 0.63 10.52 -7.10
N LYS A 173 0.94 11.80 -6.94
CA LYS A 173 1.05 12.46 -5.62
C LYS A 173 -0.25 13.18 -5.22
N ASP A 174 -1.26 13.14 -6.07
CA ASP A 174 -2.47 13.93 -5.93
C ASP A 174 -3.58 13.08 -5.31
N TRP A 175 -3.35 12.68 -4.06
CA TRP A 175 -4.30 12.01 -3.16
C TRP A 175 -3.99 12.34 -1.70
N ASP A 176 -5.01 12.33 -0.84
CA ASP A 176 -4.91 12.76 0.57
C ASP A 176 -4.81 11.59 1.55
N TRP A 177 -5.59 10.54 1.30
CA TRP A 177 -5.64 9.35 2.17
C TRP A 177 -5.57 8.05 1.38
N PHE A 178 -4.87 7.08 1.95
CA PHE A 178 -4.80 5.70 1.48
C PHE A 178 -5.75 4.80 2.29
N ILE A 179 -6.46 3.91 1.61
CA ILE A 179 -7.36 2.92 2.21
C ILE A 179 -7.03 1.54 1.63
N ASN A 180 -6.78 0.56 2.50
CA ASN A 180 -6.58 -0.83 2.08
C ASN A 180 -7.85 -1.67 2.26
N LEU A 181 -8.24 -2.36 1.20
CA LEU A 181 -9.43 -3.22 1.15
C LEU A 181 -9.08 -4.56 0.47
N SER A 182 -9.86 -5.57 0.82
CA SER A 182 -9.85 -6.89 0.21
C SER A 182 -11.10 -7.14 -0.64
N ALA A 183 -11.10 -8.21 -1.43
CA ALA A 183 -12.27 -8.66 -2.19
C ALA A 183 -13.45 -9.10 -1.30
N SER A 184 -13.26 -9.24 0.01
CA SER A 184 -14.32 -9.54 0.98
C SER A 184 -14.85 -8.30 1.71
N ASP A 185 -14.33 -7.12 1.39
CA ASP A 185 -14.81 -5.84 1.91
C ASP A 185 -15.80 -5.19 0.93
N TYR A 186 -16.76 -4.42 1.45
CA TYR A 186 -17.75 -3.73 0.63
C TYR A 186 -18.18 -2.40 1.24
N PRO A 187 -18.34 -1.32 0.45
CA PRO A 187 -18.73 -0.02 0.98
C PRO A 187 -20.18 0.01 1.48
N LEU A 188 -20.40 0.70 2.59
CA LEU A 188 -21.72 1.00 3.19
C LEU A 188 -22.18 2.44 2.96
N VAL A 189 -21.38 3.22 2.25
CA VAL A 189 -21.62 4.61 1.87
C VAL A 189 -21.13 4.83 0.44
N THR A 190 -21.69 5.81 -0.26
CA THR A 190 -21.22 6.16 -1.60
C THR A 190 -19.86 6.87 -1.54
N GLN A 191 -19.16 6.99 -2.68
CA GLN A 191 -17.93 7.77 -2.73
C GLN A 191 -18.18 9.26 -2.46
N ASP A 192 -19.29 9.82 -2.95
CA ASP A 192 -19.67 11.21 -2.67
C ASP A 192 -19.92 11.43 -1.17
N ASP A 193 -20.52 10.46 -0.47
CA ASP A 193 -20.69 10.50 1.00
C ASP A 193 -19.34 10.54 1.71
N LEU A 194 -18.41 9.67 1.30
CA LEU A 194 -17.08 9.58 1.89
C LEU A 194 -16.27 10.86 1.65
N LEU A 195 -16.27 11.36 0.42
CA LEU A 195 -15.63 12.62 0.03
C LEU A 195 -16.19 13.81 0.83
N TYR A 196 -17.50 13.86 1.00
CA TYR A 196 -18.15 14.88 1.82
C TYR A 196 -17.73 14.79 3.29
N ALA A 197 -17.80 13.61 3.88
CA ALA A 197 -17.51 13.41 5.31
C ALA A 197 -16.05 13.75 5.65
N PHE A 198 -15.11 13.50 4.73
CA PHE A 198 -13.69 13.81 4.91
C PHE A 198 -13.29 15.24 4.52
N SER A 199 -14.16 15.99 3.82
CA SER A 199 -13.83 17.31 3.28
C SER A 199 -13.31 18.30 4.32
N ALA A 200 -13.90 18.29 5.53
CA ALA A 200 -13.57 19.22 6.62
C ALA A 200 -12.42 18.75 7.53
N LEU A 201 -11.84 17.57 7.29
CA LEU A 201 -10.83 17.01 8.18
C LEU A 201 -9.42 17.52 7.85
N ASN A 202 -8.56 17.57 8.87
CA ASN A 202 -7.13 17.76 8.64
C ASN A 202 -6.56 16.53 7.87
N ARG A 203 -5.93 16.78 6.72
CA ARG A 203 -5.36 15.73 5.83
C ARG A 203 -4.22 14.93 6.49
N ASN A 204 -3.66 15.42 7.59
CA ASN A 204 -2.59 14.74 8.33
C ASN A 204 -3.10 13.69 9.35
N LEU A 205 -4.42 13.51 9.47
CA LEU A 205 -4.99 12.52 10.38
C LEU A 205 -4.91 11.10 9.80
N ASN A 206 -4.54 10.16 10.66
CA ASN A 206 -4.61 8.72 10.41
C ASN A 206 -5.72 8.10 11.25
N PHE A 207 -6.47 7.15 10.68
CA PHE A 207 -7.53 6.42 11.35
C PHE A 207 -7.14 4.95 11.46
N ILE A 208 -6.68 4.57 12.65
CA ILE A 208 -6.17 3.24 12.96
C ILE A 208 -6.83 2.79 14.27
N GLU A 209 -7.53 1.66 14.26
CA GLU A 209 -7.99 1.03 15.50
C GLU A 209 -6.78 0.43 16.21
N HIS A 210 -6.57 0.76 17.49
CA HIS A 210 -5.45 0.22 18.25
C HIS A 210 -5.77 0.04 19.73
N THR A 211 -5.00 -0.84 20.37
CA THR A 211 -4.85 -0.91 21.83
C THR A 211 -3.44 -1.36 22.17
N SER A 212 -2.91 -0.86 23.29
CA SER A 212 -1.65 -1.32 23.85
C SER A 212 -1.81 -2.52 24.80
N GLN A 213 -3.04 -2.96 25.05
CA GLN A 213 -3.32 -4.12 25.89
C GLN A 213 -3.22 -5.40 25.04
N LEU A 214 -2.02 -5.98 24.98
CA LEU A 214 -1.77 -7.17 24.17
C LEU A 214 -2.43 -8.43 24.75
N GLY A 215 -2.48 -8.57 26.08
CA GLY A 215 -2.96 -9.78 26.75
C GLY A 215 -2.26 -11.04 26.23
N TRP A 216 -3.04 -12.10 25.97
CA TRP A 216 -2.55 -13.37 25.43
C TRP A 216 -1.81 -13.25 24.08
N LYS A 217 -2.02 -12.14 23.34
CA LYS A 217 -1.35 -11.92 22.03
C LYS A 217 0.14 -11.70 22.17
N ALA A 218 0.62 -11.18 23.31
CA ALA A 218 2.05 -11.06 23.56
C ALA A 218 2.72 -12.42 23.42
N ASP A 219 2.21 -13.42 24.16
CA ASP A 219 2.73 -14.78 24.13
C ASP A 219 2.50 -15.50 22.82
N LYS A 220 1.32 -15.36 22.20
CA LYS A 220 0.95 -16.16 21.03
C LYS A 220 1.32 -15.53 19.69
N ARG A 221 1.66 -14.24 19.63
CA ARG A 221 1.92 -13.52 18.36
C ARG A 221 3.22 -12.73 18.34
N ALA A 222 3.55 -12.02 19.42
CA ALA A 222 4.73 -11.15 19.46
C ALA A 222 6.03 -11.89 19.80
N MET A 223 5.97 -12.78 20.79
CA MET A 223 7.11 -13.56 21.28
C MET A 223 7.50 -14.75 20.40
N PRO A 224 6.60 -15.43 19.67
CA PRO A 224 7.00 -16.43 18.67
C PRO A 224 7.72 -15.76 17.48
N LEU A 225 8.70 -16.46 16.92
CA LEU A 225 9.28 -16.11 15.62
C LEU A 225 8.59 -16.94 14.55
N ILE A 226 8.25 -16.31 13.42
CA ILE A 226 7.72 -17.02 12.26
C ILE A 226 8.57 -16.80 11.02
N ILE A 227 8.54 -17.79 10.14
CA ILE A 227 9.05 -17.70 8.78
C ILE A 227 7.85 -17.79 7.86
N ASP A 228 7.74 -16.82 6.95
CA ASP A 228 6.71 -16.79 5.92
C ASP A 228 7.30 -17.28 4.59
N PRO A 229 6.92 -18.50 4.14
CA PRO A 229 7.43 -19.06 2.90
C PRO A 229 7.05 -18.23 1.68
N GLY A 230 5.99 -17.42 1.76
CA GLY A 230 5.59 -16.52 0.69
C GLY A 230 6.64 -15.48 0.30
N LEU A 231 7.68 -15.29 1.12
CA LEU A 231 8.82 -14.42 0.79
C LEU A 231 9.77 -15.03 -0.25
N TYR A 232 9.81 -16.36 -0.41
CA TYR A 232 10.78 -17.04 -1.28
C TYR A 232 10.20 -18.22 -2.09
N MET A 233 8.97 -18.65 -1.82
CA MET A 233 8.30 -19.74 -2.54
C MET A 233 7.19 -19.20 -3.45
N SER A 234 6.98 -19.89 -4.57
CA SER A 234 5.88 -19.62 -5.51
C SER A 234 4.58 -20.34 -5.15
N THR A 235 4.61 -21.27 -4.20
CA THR A 235 3.44 -22.03 -3.74
C THR A 235 3.02 -21.53 -2.37
N LYS A 236 1.73 -21.23 -2.21
CA LYS A 236 1.19 -20.73 -0.94
C LYS A 236 1.25 -21.81 0.14
N SER A 237 1.69 -21.42 1.32
CA SER A 237 1.70 -22.24 2.53
C SER A 237 1.51 -21.34 3.75
N ASP A 238 1.10 -21.92 4.88
CA ASP A 238 1.00 -21.15 6.14
C ASP A 238 2.41 -20.85 6.69
N VAL A 239 2.47 -19.89 7.61
CA VAL A 239 3.71 -19.55 8.30
C VAL A 239 4.20 -20.70 9.18
N PHE A 240 5.51 -20.89 9.26
CA PHE A 240 6.12 -21.88 10.15
C PHE A 240 6.70 -21.20 11.39
N LEU A 241 6.56 -21.86 12.55
CA LEU A 241 7.15 -21.39 13.79
C LEU A 241 8.66 -21.67 13.79
N ALA A 242 9.45 -20.66 14.12
CA ALA A 242 10.89 -20.78 14.35
C ALA A 242 11.20 -20.80 15.85
N THR A 243 12.30 -21.45 16.21
CA THR A 243 12.85 -21.49 17.56
C THR A 243 14.24 -20.83 17.58
N PRO A 244 14.66 -20.21 18.70
CA PRO A 244 13.92 -20.00 19.95
C PRO A 244 12.86 -18.89 19.85
N ARG A 245 12.02 -18.73 20.89
CA ARG A 245 11.14 -17.55 21.04
C ARG A 245 11.98 -16.32 21.41
N ARG A 246 11.41 -15.12 21.20
CA ARG A 246 12.00 -13.84 21.61
C ARG A 246 11.23 -13.18 22.75
N THR A 247 11.87 -12.24 23.44
CA THR A 247 11.20 -11.31 24.35
C THR A 247 10.52 -10.19 23.57
N LEU A 248 9.63 -9.45 24.25
CA LEU A 248 9.06 -8.22 23.69
C LEU A 248 10.14 -7.16 23.44
N PRO A 249 9.97 -6.29 22.44
CA PRO A 249 10.94 -5.25 22.12
C PRO A 249 10.94 -4.20 23.24
N THR A 250 12.12 -3.69 23.59
CA THR A 250 12.30 -2.62 24.57
C THR A 250 12.47 -1.25 23.94
N ALA A 251 12.83 -1.20 22.66
CA ALA A 251 13.07 0.04 21.91
C ALA A 251 11.77 0.75 21.48
N PHE A 252 10.65 0.04 21.43
CA PHE A 252 9.35 0.58 21.04
C PHE A 252 8.22 -0.22 21.69
N LYS A 253 7.05 0.43 21.79
CA LYS A 253 5.85 -0.18 22.36
C LYS A 253 5.01 -0.84 21.25
N LEU A 254 4.59 -2.08 21.48
CA LEU A 254 3.70 -2.79 20.57
C LEU A 254 2.24 -2.39 20.80
N PHE A 255 1.54 -2.17 19.71
CA PHE A 255 0.08 -2.00 19.65
C PHE A 255 -0.52 -3.10 18.78
N THR A 256 -1.78 -3.41 19.02
CA THR A 256 -2.55 -4.41 18.28
C THR A 256 -3.90 -3.81 17.90
N GLY A 257 -4.43 -4.17 16.74
CA GLY A 257 -5.68 -3.61 16.22
C GLY A 257 -5.87 -3.91 14.74
N SER A 258 -6.99 -3.48 14.18
CA SER A 258 -7.38 -3.81 12.80
C SER A 258 -6.29 -3.45 11.79
N ALA A 259 -6.00 -4.36 10.85
CA ALA A 259 -5.11 -4.07 9.73
C ALA A 259 -5.78 -3.23 8.62
N TRP A 260 -7.02 -2.77 8.81
CA TRP A 260 -7.81 -1.98 7.85
C TRP A 260 -7.73 -0.54 8.35
N THR A 261 -7.13 0.33 7.54
CA THR A 261 -6.70 1.65 7.98
C THR A 261 -7.04 2.72 6.96
N VAL A 262 -7.16 3.97 7.43
CA VAL A 262 -7.14 5.14 6.57
C VAL A 262 -5.90 5.95 6.94
N LEU A 263 -4.91 5.97 6.05
CA LEU A 263 -3.59 6.56 6.31
C LEU A 263 -3.42 7.85 5.53
N SER A 264 -2.87 8.90 6.13
CA SER A 264 -2.55 10.14 5.43
C SER A 264 -1.46 9.92 4.40
N HIS A 265 -1.47 10.71 3.32
CA HIS A 265 -0.40 10.71 2.32
C HIS A 265 0.98 10.87 2.94
N SER A 266 1.12 11.83 3.86
CA SER A 266 2.37 12.10 4.57
C SER A 266 2.88 10.90 5.38
N PHE A 267 1.99 10.15 6.03
CA PHE A 267 2.37 8.96 6.78
C PHE A 267 2.79 7.81 5.85
N VAL A 268 2.13 7.67 4.70
CA VAL A 268 2.51 6.69 3.68
C VAL A 268 3.86 7.04 3.03
N GLU A 269 4.11 8.32 2.75
CA GLU A 269 5.43 8.80 2.30
C GLU A 269 6.53 8.45 3.30
N PHE A 270 6.29 8.70 4.59
CA PHE A 270 7.23 8.32 5.64
C PHE A 270 7.49 6.80 5.66
N CYS A 271 6.44 5.98 5.61
CA CYS A 271 6.56 4.51 5.59
C CYS A 271 7.36 3.99 4.39
N VAL A 272 7.13 4.54 3.20
CA VAL A 272 7.73 4.04 1.95
C VAL A 272 9.13 4.63 1.70
N TRP A 273 9.31 5.93 1.88
CA TRP A 273 10.58 6.59 1.62
C TRP A 273 11.55 6.45 2.79
N GLY A 274 11.05 6.33 4.02
CA GLY A 274 11.85 6.12 5.24
C GLY A 274 12.93 7.18 5.39
N TRP A 275 12.54 8.41 5.74
CA TRP A 275 13.48 9.54 5.83
C TRP A 275 14.44 9.38 7.01
N ASP A 276 14.07 8.49 7.94
CA ASP A 276 14.94 7.89 8.94
C ASP A 276 14.96 6.36 8.80
N ASN A 277 15.69 5.69 9.70
CA ASN A 277 15.81 4.23 9.69
C ASN A 277 14.65 3.50 10.39
N LEU A 278 13.69 4.20 11.00
CA LEU A 278 12.66 3.58 11.82
C LEU A 278 11.73 2.68 11.00
N PRO A 279 11.13 3.11 9.86
CA PRO A 279 10.28 2.24 9.04
C PRO A 279 11.00 0.97 8.57
N ARG A 280 12.28 1.10 8.18
CA ARG A 280 13.09 -0.05 7.72
C ARG A 280 13.39 -1.01 8.86
N THR A 281 13.73 -0.49 10.04
CA THR A 281 14.02 -1.29 11.24
C THR A 281 12.78 -2.02 11.73
N LEU A 282 11.63 -1.33 11.75
CA LEU A 282 10.35 -1.95 12.10
C LEU A 282 9.98 -3.02 11.06
N LEU A 283 10.11 -2.75 9.77
CA LEU A 283 9.80 -3.73 8.73
C LEU A 283 10.63 -5.01 8.93
N MET A 284 11.94 -4.88 9.21
CA MET A 284 12.81 -6.00 9.54
C MET A 284 12.35 -6.76 10.80
N TYR A 285 11.88 -6.06 11.83
CA TYR A 285 11.33 -6.70 13.03
C TYR A 285 10.02 -7.46 12.74
N TYR A 286 9.18 -6.91 11.85
CA TYR A 286 7.87 -7.45 11.50
C TYR A 286 7.92 -8.60 10.48
N THR A 287 9.06 -8.85 9.83
CA THR A 287 9.22 -10.03 8.94
C THR A 287 9.05 -11.36 9.68
N ASN A 288 9.32 -11.40 10.99
CA ASN A 288 9.15 -12.59 11.82
C ASN A 288 8.03 -12.46 12.85
N PHE A 289 7.04 -11.59 12.60
CA PHE A 289 5.91 -11.34 13.50
C PHE A 289 4.62 -11.97 12.95
N VAL A 290 3.83 -12.62 13.82
CA VAL A 290 2.51 -13.17 13.41
C VAL A 290 1.51 -12.03 13.23
N SER A 291 1.14 -11.76 11.97
CA SER A 291 0.02 -10.87 11.68
C SER A 291 -1.28 -11.64 11.82
N SER A 292 -2.27 -11.09 12.53
CA SER A 292 -3.62 -11.64 12.48
C SER A 292 -4.58 -10.50 12.81
N PRO A 293 -5.24 -9.96 11.77
CA PRO A 293 -6.17 -8.87 11.93
C PRO A 293 -7.27 -9.18 12.94
N GLU A 294 -7.62 -8.17 13.72
CA GLU A 294 -8.74 -8.21 14.65
C GLU A 294 -10.07 -8.14 13.92
N ASP A 295 -11.04 -8.93 14.40
CA ASP A 295 -12.40 -9.01 13.87
C ASP A 295 -13.33 -7.88 14.35
N LYS A 296 -12.82 -6.90 15.12
CA LYS A 296 -13.64 -5.90 15.80
C LYS A 296 -14.04 -4.72 14.91
N MET A 297 -14.55 -5.00 13.72
CA MET A 297 -15.22 -3.98 12.87
C MET A 297 -16.75 -4.06 12.89
N ILE A 298 -17.35 -4.75 13.86
CA ILE A 298 -18.80 -4.91 13.96
C ILE A 298 -19.30 -4.16 15.18
N ARG A 299 -19.48 -2.84 15.02
CA ARG A 299 -20.33 -1.92 15.81
C ARG A 299 -19.90 -0.47 15.59
N SER A 300 -20.41 0.17 14.54
CA SER A 300 -20.50 1.64 14.40
C SER A 300 -20.95 1.98 12.98
N ASN A 301 -21.23 3.27 12.76
CA ASN A 301 -21.48 3.98 11.51
C ASN A 301 -20.33 3.86 10.47
N ALA A 302 -19.76 2.67 10.32
CA ALA A 302 -18.59 2.37 9.50
C ALA A 302 -18.85 2.63 8.01
N ALA A 303 -17.79 3.02 7.31
CA ALA A 303 -17.84 3.25 5.87
C ALA A 303 -17.78 1.94 5.06
N PHE A 304 -17.28 0.85 5.66
CA PHE A 304 -17.10 -0.45 5.00
C PHE A 304 -17.57 -1.59 5.91
N ALA A 305 -18.15 -2.63 5.30
CA ALA A 305 -18.42 -3.92 5.92
C ALA A 305 -17.53 -4.99 5.30
N ARG A 306 -17.39 -6.13 5.98
CA ARG A 306 -16.42 -7.15 5.61
C ARG A 306 -16.91 -8.57 5.83
N LYS A 307 -16.12 -9.51 5.28
CA LYS A 307 -16.33 -10.97 5.30
C LYS A 307 -17.49 -11.44 4.42
N PHE A 308 -17.80 -10.69 3.37
CA PHE A 308 -18.77 -11.15 2.39
C PHE A 308 -18.20 -12.31 1.56
N LYS A 309 -19.07 -13.29 1.31
CA LYS A 309 -18.82 -14.37 0.35
C LYS A 309 -19.10 -13.90 -1.07
N GLN A 310 -18.69 -14.70 -2.04
CA GLN A 310 -19.06 -14.44 -3.42
C GLN A 310 -20.57 -14.60 -3.57
N ASP A 311 -21.19 -13.65 -4.27
CA ASP A 311 -22.63 -13.61 -4.54
C ASP A 311 -23.50 -13.68 -3.26
N ASP A 312 -22.97 -13.15 -2.15
CA ASP A 312 -23.74 -12.99 -0.92
C ASP A 312 -24.96 -12.07 -1.17
N PRO A 313 -26.20 -12.54 -0.93
CA PRO A 313 -27.41 -11.76 -1.21
C PRO A 313 -27.45 -10.41 -0.50
N VAL A 314 -26.76 -10.28 0.64
CA VAL A 314 -26.67 -9.01 1.37
C VAL A 314 -25.99 -7.93 0.52
N LEU A 315 -25.09 -8.29 -0.40
CA LEU A 315 -24.45 -7.35 -1.30
C LEU A 315 -25.45 -6.69 -2.25
N ASP A 316 -26.49 -7.42 -2.68
CA ASP A 316 -27.55 -6.86 -3.52
C ASP A 316 -28.44 -5.90 -2.73
N THR A 317 -28.70 -6.21 -1.45
CA THR A 317 -29.37 -5.28 -0.53
C THR A 317 -28.55 -4.01 -0.32
N ILE A 318 -27.23 -4.11 -0.12
CA ILE A 318 -26.35 -2.95 0.02
C ILE A 318 -26.32 -2.11 -1.28
N ASP A 319 -26.18 -2.76 -2.44
CA ASP A 319 -26.17 -2.07 -3.73
C ASP A 319 -27.47 -1.29 -3.97
N LYS A 320 -28.61 -1.87 -3.62
CA LYS A 320 -29.93 -1.25 -3.79
C LYS A 320 -30.18 -0.15 -2.74
N ASP A 321 -30.06 -0.49 -1.47
CA ASP A 321 -30.60 0.33 -0.37
C ASP A 321 -29.61 1.38 0.12
N LEU A 322 -28.29 1.16 -0.04
CA LEU A 322 -27.24 2.08 0.42
C LEU A 322 -26.52 2.78 -0.74
N LEU A 323 -26.23 2.07 -1.83
CA LEU A 323 -25.41 2.60 -2.92
C LEU A 323 -26.24 3.07 -4.14
N GLY A 324 -27.52 2.71 -4.21
CA GLY A 324 -28.44 3.11 -5.28
C GLY A 324 -27.96 2.70 -6.68
N ARG A 325 -27.38 1.51 -6.81
CA ARG A 325 -26.79 1.01 -8.07
C ARG A 325 -27.34 -0.36 -8.46
N ALA A 326 -27.28 -0.67 -9.75
CA ALA A 326 -27.51 -2.02 -10.23
C ALA A 326 -26.24 -2.87 -10.04
N SER A 327 -26.41 -4.19 -9.89
CA SER A 327 -25.27 -5.10 -9.78
C SER A 327 -24.30 -4.91 -10.96
N ARG A 328 -23.01 -4.84 -10.66
CA ARG A 328 -21.90 -4.66 -11.62
C ARG A 328 -21.85 -3.30 -12.36
N SER A 329 -22.77 -2.37 -12.12
CA SER A 329 -22.69 -0.96 -12.60
C SER A 329 -21.87 -0.09 -11.66
N PHE A 330 -21.41 1.11 -12.03
CA PHE A 330 -20.77 2.00 -11.05
C PHE A 330 -21.76 2.49 -9.99
N THR A 331 -21.28 2.75 -8.77
CA THR A 331 -22.03 3.55 -7.79
C THR A 331 -22.25 4.96 -8.35
N PRO A 332 -23.50 5.41 -8.55
CA PRO A 332 -23.76 6.73 -9.08
C PRO A 332 -23.32 7.82 -8.09
N GLY A 333 -22.46 8.73 -8.55
CA GLY A 333 -22.16 10.00 -7.89
C GLY A 333 -22.53 11.18 -8.78
N ALA A 334 -22.29 12.41 -8.31
CA ALA A 334 -22.50 13.61 -9.11
C ALA A 334 -21.63 13.67 -10.38
N TRP A 335 -20.50 12.95 -10.38
CA TRP A 335 -19.61 12.81 -11.53
C TRP A 335 -20.21 11.99 -12.68
N CYS A 336 -21.20 11.14 -12.42
CA CYS A 336 -21.67 10.15 -13.39
C CYS A 336 -22.60 10.77 -14.43
N SER A 337 -22.31 10.55 -15.71
CA SER A 337 -23.11 11.04 -16.86
C SER A 337 -23.34 9.94 -17.90
N GLY A 338 -24.07 10.28 -18.97
CA GLY A 338 -24.31 9.39 -20.12
C GLY A 338 -25.59 8.54 -20.05
N LYS A 339 -25.91 7.87 -21.16
CA LYS A 339 -27.01 6.91 -21.33
C LYS A 339 -26.45 5.65 -22.02
N PRO A 340 -26.39 4.48 -21.35
CA PRO A 340 -26.91 4.17 -20.02
C PRO A 340 -26.19 4.92 -18.87
N LYS A 341 -26.84 5.00 -17.70
CA LYS A 341 -26.36 5.80 -16.56
C LYS A 341 -24.92 5.39 -16.17
N CYS A 342 -24.05 6.37 -15.98
CA CYS A 342 -22.62 6.21 -15.66
C CYS A 342 -21.80 5.55 -16.78
N SER A 343 -22.23 5.68 -18.04
CA SER A 343 -21.41 5.30 -19.21
C SER A 343 -20.31 6.31 -19.49
N GLU A 344 -20.43 7.54 -18.98
CA GLU A 344 -19.50 8.64 -19.20
C GLU A 344 -19.09 9.31 -17.89
N VAL A 345 -17.97 10.01 -17.95
CA VAL A 345 -17.43 10.82 -16.85
C VAL A 345 -17.81 12.28 -17.09
N GLY A 346 -18.65 12.81 -16.21
CA GLY A 346 -18.99 14.22 -16.12
C GLY A 346 -18.05 14.98 -15.17
N ASP A 347 -18.57 16.00 -14.51
CA ASP A 347 -17.80 16.85 -13.60
C ASP A 347 -17.54 16.17 -12.25
N PHE A 348 -16.32 15.66 -12.09
CA PHE A 348 -15.88 14.99 -10.87
C PHE A 348 -15.51 15.92 -9.71
N ASN A 349 -15.62 17.25 -9.88
CA ASN A 349 -15.50 18.22 -8.80
C ASN A 349 -16.84 18.52 -8.13
N LYS A 350 -17.94 17.93 -8.63
CA LYS A 350 -19.24 17.95 -7.94
C LYS A 350 -19.38 16.69 -7.10
N ILE A 351 -19.99 16.84 -5.93
CA ILE A 351 -20.40 15.74 -5.07
C ILE A 351 -21.87 15.90 -4.73
N LYS A 352 -22.58 14.78 -4.61
CA LYS A 352 -23.97 14.70 -4.16
C LYS A 352 -24.04 13.81 -2.91
N PRO A 353 -23.84 14.39 -1.71
CA PRO A 353 -23.91 13.64 -0.46
C PRO A 353 -25.33 13.09 -0.25
N GLY A 354 -25.43 11.85 0.20
CA GLY A 354 -26.65 11.17 0.61
C GLY A 354 -26.73 10.98 2.13
N PRO A 355 -27.65 10.13 2.62
CA PRO A 355 -27.83 9.87 4.05
C PRO A 355 -26.58 9.28 4.73
N GLY A 356 -25.79 8.49 3.99
CA GLY A 356 -24.54 7.91 4.46
C GLY A 356 -23.51 8.95 4.90
N ALA A 357 -23.48 10.11 4.22
CA ALA A 357 -22.57 11.21 4.51
C ALA A 357 -22.72 11.73 5.94
N GLN A 358 -23.97 11.96 6.38
CA GLN A 358 -24.24 12.53 7.72
C GLN A 358 -23.85 11.54 8.81
N ARG A 359 -24.25 10.28 8.64
CA ARG A 359 -23.93 9.19 9.56
C ARG A 359 -22.42 9.03 9.75
N LEU A 360 -21.66 9.06 8.64
CA LEU A 360 -20.21 8.94 8.66
C LEU A 360 -19.54 10.20 9.22
N ARG A 361 -20.01 11.39 8.86
CA ARG A 361 -19.46 12.66 9.35
C ARG A 361 -19.56 12.78 10.87
N GLN A 362 -20.67 12.34 11.47
CA GLN A 362 -20.82 12.32 12.93
C GLN A 362 -19.78 11.41 13.61
N LEU A 363 -19.57 10.20 13.07
CA LEU A 363 -18.56 9.27 13.57
C LEU A 363 -17.16 9.87 13.50
N ILE A 364 -16.79 10.39 12.33
CA ILE A 364 -15.46 10.96 12.10
C ILE A 364 -15.23 12.19 12.97
N ALA A 365 -16.22 13.08 13.10
CA ALA A 365 -16.11 14.26 13.94
C ALA A 365 -15.85 13.87 15.40
N ALA A 366 -16.53 12.85 15.92
CA ALA A 366 -16.29 12.34 17.28
C ALA A 366 -14.85 11.80 17.44
N LEU A 367 -14.35 11.04 16.46
CA LEU A 367 -12.96 10.54 16.46
C LEU A 367 -11.94 11.68 16.39
N ALA A 368 -12.18 12.68 15.54
CA ALA A 368 -11.30 13.83 15.38
C ALA A 368 -11.24 14.70 16.64
N ILE A 369 -12.37 14.89 17.34
CA ILE A 369 -12.41 15.61 18.63
C ILE A 369 -11.53 14.91 19.66
N LYS A 370 -11.66 13.59 19.82
CA LYS A 370 -10.82 12.81 20.75
C LYS A 370 -9.34 12.98 20.44
N ALA A 371 -8.96 12.87 19.16
CA ALA A 371 -7.58 13.07 18.73
C ALA A 371 -7.08 14.48 19.07
N ASN A 372 -7.87 15.53 18.82
CA ASN A 372 -7.50 16.90 19.16
C ASN A 372 -7.35 17.12 20.68
N LEU A 373 -8.05 16.35 21.50
CA LEU A 373 -7.90 16.33 22.96
C LEU A 373 -6.72 15.45 23.44
N GLY A 374 -5.92 14.90 22.52
CA GLY A 374 -4.79 14.03 22.82
C GLY A 374 -5.20 12.64 23.35
N GLN A 375 -6.47 12.26 23.18
CA GLN A 375 -7.02 10.95 23.54
C GLN A 375 -6.95 10.00 22.34
N ASP A 376 -6.86 8.69 22.63
CA ASP A 376 -6.84 7.62 21.61
C ASP A 376 -5.72 7.78 20.56
N GLN A 377 -4.63 8.49 20.90
CA GLN A 377 -3.43 8.64 20.07
C GLN A 377 -2.33 7.67 20.49
N CYS A 378 -1.58 7.15 19.51
CA CYS A 378 -0.30 6.49 19.75
C CYS A 378 0.73 7.55 20.11
N LYS A 379 1.17 7.58 21.37
CA LYS A 379 2.26 8.44 21.86
C LYS A 379 3.57 7.68 21.90
#